data_AF-A0A820UTV1-F1
#
_entry.id   AF-A0A820UTV1-F1
#
_cell.length_a   1.000
_cell.length_b   1.000
_cell.length_c   1.000
_cell.angle_alpha   90.00
_cell.angle_beta   90.00
_cell.angle_gamma   90.00
#
_symmetry.space_group_name_H-M   'P 1'
#
loop_
_entity.id
_entity.type
_entity.pdbx_description
1 polymer ?
#
loop_
_entity_poly.entity_id
_entity_poly.type
_entity_poly.pdbx_seq_one_letter_code
_entity_poly.pdbx_strand_id
1 'polypeptide(L)'
;YTLPYVFQDFIYSNEILSKSTCIDNKHYSSYDCVTNFLQKNDKNNLENCSTLLSLRFPNIRHLEINIPFNDNLWLIIPTFDKLTSLYIKLSGNNLNYNQLQELFNRAPRLNSLTIGIDSWSSIDFEFFTLKSISIRQVRFVRKNKLIIQYINNREFNILINSSTVSHCNVLALGIENRTKILDLIKTISNLQSLIIQCQDDTFNYDESLSINDELIEWLYSYLPSTYSITRDIGTSNIRLWIDR
;
A
#
# COMPACT_ATOMS: atom_id res chain seq x y z
N TYR A 1 26.95 8.32 -7.29
CA TYR A 1 26.30 9.57 -7.73
C TYR A 1 26.30 10.57 -6.61
N THR A 2 26.33 11.85 -6.92
CA THR A 2 26.30 12.91 -5.92
C THR A 2 24.86 13.35 -5.69
N LEU A 3 24.41 13.35 -4.44
CA LEU A 3 23.05 13.80 -4.11
C LEU A 3 22.99 15.33 -4.20
N PRO A 4 21.98 15.90 -4.89
CA PRO A 4 21.76 17.34 -4.88
C PRO A 4 21.37 17.82 -3.48
N TYR A 5 21.55 19.12 -3.22
CA TYR A 5 21.28 19.71 -1.90
C TYR A 5 19.79 19.71 -1.53
N VAL A 6 18.90 19.69 -2.52
CA VAL A 6 17.44 19.64 -2.34
C VAL A 6 16.86 18.65 -3.33
N PHE A 7 16.24 17.60 -2.80
CA PHE A 7 15.44 16.65 -3.57
C PHE A 7 14.39 16.04 -2.65
N GLN A 8 13.28 15.60 -3.26
CA GLN A 8 12.14 15.07 -2.53
C GLN A 8 12.15 13.54 -2.45
N ASP A 9 12.69 12.89 -3.48
CA ASP A 9 12.66 11.44 -3.67
C ASP A 9 14.05 10.84 -3.51
N PHE A 10 14.22 9.98 -2.50
CA PHE A 10 15.41 9.14 -2.36
C PHE A 10 15.09 7.73 -2.83
N ILE A 11 15.81 7.27 -3.84
CA ILE A 11 15.69 5.91 -4.36
C ILE A 11 16.95 5.14 -3.96
N TYR A 12 16.78 4.12 -3.12
CA TYR A 12 17.83 3.20 -2.75
C TYR A 12 17.85 1.99 -3.69
N SER A 13 18.99 1.76 -4.33
CA SER A 13 19.34 0.55 -5.05
C SER A 13 20.77 0.11 -4.70
N ASN A 14 20.98 -1.18 -4.37
CA ASN A 14 22.32 -1.69 -3.96
C ASN A 14 23.38 -1.52 -5.05
N GLU A 15 22.97 -1.25 -6.29
CA GLU A 15 23.88 -1.12 -7.44
C GLU A 15 24.55 0.25 -7.50
N ILE A 16 24.08 1.24 -6.74
CA ILE A 16 24.55 2.61 -6.88
C ILE A 16 24.95 3.21 -5.54
N LEU A 17 26.26 3.36 -5.32
CA LEU A 17 26.81 4.09 -4.19
C LEU A 17 26.46 5.58 -4.33
N SER A 18 25.69 6.11 -3.38
CA SER A 18 25.46 7.54 -3.21
C SER A 18 26.54 8.13 -2.32
N LYS A 19 27.06 9.30 -2.70
CA LYS A 19 27.92 10.12 -1.85
C LYS A 19 27.27 11.49 -1.73
N SER A 20 27.19 12.00 -0.50
CA SER A 20 26.73 13.37 -0.30
C SER A 20 27.68 14.36 -0.96
N THR A 21 27.15 15.46 -1.50
CA THR A 21 27.93 16.68 -1.75
C THR A 21 28.30 17.39 -0.45
N CYS A 22 27.67 17.04 0.68
CA CYS A 22 27.88 17.71 1.95
C CYS A 22 29.28 17.41 2.49
N ILE A 23 29.99 18.48 2.85
CA ILE A 23 31.39 18.44 3.30
C ILE A 23 31.49 17.83 4.70
N ASP A 24 30.43 17.94 5.51
CA ASP A 24 30.31 17.32 6.82
C ASP A 24 29.09 16.39 6.85
N ASN A 25 29.35 15.09 7.00
CA ASN A 25 28.33 14.06 7.16
C ASN A 25 27.48 14.25 8.43
N LYS A 26 27.84 15.19 9.32
CA LYS A 26 27.06 15.55 10.52
C LYS A 26 26.01 16.63 10.26
N HIS A 27 25.97 17.26 9.08
CA HIS A 27 24.92 18.21 8.73
C HIS A 27 23.63 17.50 8.29
N TYR A 28 22.90 16.99 9.30
CA TYR A 28 21.63 16.27 9.16
C TYR A 28 20.57 17.04 8.35
N SER A 29 20.60 18.38 8.38
CA SER A 29 19.64 19.24 7.68
C SER A 29 19.68 19.11 6.15
N SER A 30 20.75 18.53 5.60
CA SER A 30 20.95 18.40 4.14
C SER A 30 19.90 17.51 3.46
N TYR A 31 19.17 16.69 4.23
CA TYR A 31 18.16 15.78 3.69
C TYR A 31 16.76 16.00 4.26
N ASP A 32 16.53 17.13 4.92
CA ASP A 32 15.22 17.48 5.48
C ASP A 32 14.14 17.63 4.39
N CYS A 33 14.55 17.87 3.14
CA CYS A 33 13.64 18.00 2.00
C CYS A 33 13.16 16.63 1.47
N VAL A 34 13.82 15.53 1.84
CA VAL A 34 13.43 14.20 1.38
C VAL A 34 12.18 13.78 2.14
N THR A 35 11.09 13.60 1.39
CA THR A 35 9.82 13.11 1.94
C THR A 35 9.49 11.70 1.49
N ASN A 36 10.12 11.22 0.41
CA ASN A 36 9.81 9.94 -0.18
C ASN A 36 11.07 9.07 -0.18
N PHE A 37 10.99 7.90 0.43
CA PHE A 37 12.07 6.91 0.43
C PHE A 37 11.60 5.64 -0.26
N LEU A 38 12.29 5.21 -1.31
CA LEU A 38 11.93 4.06 -2.11
C LEU A 38 13.07 3.05 -2.17
N GLN A 39 12.85 1.85 -1.64
CA GLN A 39 13.76 0.73 -1.78
C GLN A 39 13.40 -0.10 -3.02
N LYS A 40 14.24 -0.06 -4.06
CA LYS A 40 14.00 -0.78 -5.32
C LYS A 40 14.49 -2.22 -5.35
N ASN A 41 15.28 -2.65 -4.37
CA ASN A 41 15.99 -3.93 -4.46
C ASN A 41 15.20 -5.11 -3.88
N ASP A 42 14.80 -6.06 -4.73
CA ASP A 42 14.13 -7.31 -4.35
C ASP A 42 14.98 -8.26 -3.49
N LYS A 43 16.30 -8.04 -3.42
CA LYS A 43 17.21 -8.81 -2.55
C LYS A 43 17.45 -8.01 -1.28
N ASN A 44 17.16 -8.62 -0.11
CA ASN A 44 17.30 -8.07 1.24
C ASN A 44 18.75 -7.72 1.67
N ASN A 45 19.66 -7.59 0.72
CA ASN A 45 21.08 -7.36 0.94
C ASN A 45 21.34 -5.87 1.23
N LEU A 46 20.80 -5.36 2.33
CA LEU A 46 21.29 -4.10 2.94
C LEU A 46 22.55 -4.35 3.79
N GLU A 47 23.03 -5.60 3.87
CA GLU A 47 24.19 -6.03 4.67
C GLU A 47 25.50 -5.31 4.32
N ASN A 48 25.60 -4.67 3.14
CA ASN A 48 26.82 -3.98 2.69
C ASN A 48 26.75 -2.44 2.67
N CYS A 49 25.74 -1.82 3.28
CA CYS A 49 25.55 -0.36 3.17
C CYS A 49 26.23 0.45 4.28
N SER A 50 27.53 0.26 4.47
CA SER A 50 28.36 1.14 5.31
C SER A 50 28.35 2.60 4.84
N THR A 51 28.05 2.84 3.56
CA THR A 51 27.94 4.18 2.96
C THR A 51 26.64 4.92 3.26
N LEU A 52 25.56 4.23 3.66
CA LEU A 52 24.29 4.88 4.02
C LEU A 52 24.19 5.27 5.49
N LEU A 53 25.05 4.74 6.37
CA LEU A 53 24.98 5.00 7.81
C LEU A 53 25.15 6.49 8.17
N SER A 54 25.68 7.31 7.25
CA SER A 54 25.79 8.76 7.41
C SER A 54 24.55 9.53 6.95
N LEU A 55 23.64 8.92 6.18
CA LEU A 55 22.42 9.57 5.71
C LEU A 55 21.32 9.45 6.75
N ARG A 56 20.60 10.54 7.01
CA ARG A 56 19.39 10.54 7.84
C ARG A 56 18.27 11.30 7.16
N PHE A 57 17.10 10.71 7.10
CA PHE A 57 15.90 11.29 6.50
C PHE A 57 14.82 11.49 7.58
N PRO A 58 14.81 12.62 8.31
CA PRO A 58 13.90 12.82 9.44
C PRO A 58 12.46 13.19 9.02
N ASN A 59 12.23 13.49 7.73
CA ASN A 59 10.98 14.05 7.23
C ASN A 59 10.21 13.14 6.27
N ILE A 60 10.50 11.84 6.29
CA ILE A 60 9.83 10.86 5.43
C ILE A 60 8.32 10.85 5.70
N ARG A 61 7.55 11.05 4.63
CA ARG A 61 6.08 10.98 4.57
C ARG A 61 5.59 9.76 3.82
N HIS A 62 6.36 9.30 2.83
CA HIS A 62 6.06 8.15 2.00
C HIS A 62 7.25 7.19 2.01
N LEU A 63 6.98 5.93 2.33
CA LEU A 63 8.00 4.88 2.40
C LEU A 63 7.59 3.70 1.52
N GLU A 64 8.48 3.24 0.66
CA GLU A 64 8.35 2.02 -0.12
C GLU A 64 9.48 1.06 0.24
N ILE A 65 9.14 -0.13 0.77
CA ILE A 65 10.10 -1.12 1.28
C ILE A 65 9.71 -2.56 0.92
N ASN A 66 10.70 -3.45 0.89
CA ASN A 66 10.48 -4.90 0.82
C ASN A 66 10.43 -5.48 2.24
N ILE A 67 9.58 -6.48 2.45
CA ILE A 67 9.52 -7.24 3.72
C ILE A 67 10.14 -8.63 3.50
N PRO A 68 11.04 -9.08 4.40
CA PRO A 68 11.63 -8.33 5.52
C PRO A 68 12.62 -7.25 5.04
N PHE A 69 12.77 -6.17 5.81
CA PHE A 69 13.78 -5.13 5.56
C PHE A 69 14.92 -5.23 6.57
N ASN A 70 16.05 -4.58 6.26
CA ASN A 70 17.21 -4.57 7.14
C ASN A 70 17.08 -3.49 8.22
N ASP A 71 17.52 -3.81 9.43
CA ASP A 71 17.41 -2.95 10.61
C ASP A 71 18.18 -1.62 10.49
N ASN A 72 19.13 -1.50 9.55
CA ASN A 72 19.75 -0.22 9.19
C ASN A 72 18.73 0.83 8.73
N LEU A 73 17.52 0.42 8.30
CA LEU A 73 16.42 1.34 8.02
C LEU A 73 16.11 2.25 9.22
N TRP A 74 16.20 1.71 10.45
CA TRP A 74 15.97 2.46 11.68
C TRP A 74 17.04 3.54 11.95
N LEU A 75 18.25 3.35 11.42
CA LEU A 75 19.33 4.33 11.52
C LEU A 75 19.19 5.44 10.48
N ILE A 76 18.75 5.07 9.28
CA ILE A 76 18.55 5.98 8.14
C ILE A 76 17.29 6.83 8.33
N ILE A 77 16.22 6.25 8.88
CA ILE A 77 14.96 6.93 9.17
C ILE A 77 14.79 6.93 10.70
N PRO A 78 15.32 7.96 11.40
CA PRO A 78 15.37 7.94 12.86
C PRO A 78 13.99 8.08 13.52
N THR A 79 13.01 8.67 12.83
CA THR A 79 11.65 8.84 13.32
C THR A 79 10.63 8.62 12.21
N PHE A 80 9.46 8.06 12.55
CA PHE A 80 8.36 7.80 11.61
C PHE A 80 7.11 8.65 11.93
N ASP A 81 7.24 9.68 12.77
CA ASP A 81 6.13 10.54 13.21
C ASP A 81 5.44 11.28 12.05
N LYS A 82 6.17 11.47 10.94
CA LYS A 82 5.68 12.14 9.73
C LYS A 82 5.23 11.16 8.65
N LEU A 83 5.44 9.85 8.85
CA LEU A 83 5.04 8.85 7.88
C LEU A 83 3.51 8.81 7.77
N THR A 84 3.00 9.04 6.57
CA THR A 84 1.56 9.03 6.27
C THR A 84 1.17 7.88 5.36
N SER A 85 2.09 7.41 4.51
CA SER A 85 1.86 6.36 3.54
C SER A 85 2.99 5.34 3.53
N LEU A 86 2.64 4.07 3.51
CA LEU A 86 3.56 2.95 3.39
C LEU A 86 3.16 2.06 2.22
N TYR A 87 4.12 1.76 1.35
CA TYR A 87 4.03 0.72 0.35
C TYR A 87 4.95 -0.43 0.77
N ILE A 88 4.40 -1.60 1.01
CA ILE A 88 5.18 -2.80 1.29
C ILE A 88 5.12 -3.76 0.11
N LYS A 89 6.27 -4.32 -0.25
CA LYS A 89 6.37 -5.44 -1.18
C LYS A 89 6.63 -6.69 -0.37
N LEU A 90 5.74 -7.67 -0.48
CA LEU A 90 5.93 -8.96 0.14
C LEU A 90 6.77 -9.83 -0.81
N SER A 91 7.90 -10.34 -0.32
CA SER A 91 8.85 -11.14 -1.09
C SER A 91 9.31 -12.35 -0.29
N GLY A 92 9.01 -13.55 -0.79
CA GLY A 92 9.50 -14.81 -0.22
C GLY A 92 8.62 -15.40 0.87
N ASN A 93 9.09 -16.51 1.44
CA ASN A 93 8.31 -17.39 2.34
C ASN A 93 8.59 -17.16 3.83
N ASN A 94 9.51 -16.26 4.18
CA ASN A 94 9.91 -15.97 5.57
C ASN A 94 9.64 -14.50 5.89
N LEU A 95 8.35 -14.15 5.97
CA LEU A 95 7.94 -12.78 6.30
C LEU A 95 8.11 -12.55 7.81
N ASN A 96 8.91 -11.54 8.17
CA ASN A 96 9.07 -11.12 9.57
C ASN A 96 8.03 -10.05 9.90
N TYR A 97 6.82 -10.46 10.28
CA TYR A 97 5.73 -9.54 10.59
C TYR A 97 5.98 -8.70 11.85
N ASN A 98 6.87 -9.12 12.75
CA ASN A 98 7.25 -8.33 13.93
C ASN A 98 7.91 -7.00 13.54
N GLN A 99 8.76 -6.99 12.50
CA GLN A 99 9.35 -5.75 11.99
C GLN A 99 8.27 -4.78 11.47
N LEU A 100 7.24 -5.32 10.83
CA LEU A 100 6.13 -4.52 10.32
C LEU A 100 5.24 -3.99 11.46
N GLN A 101 4.97 -4.80 12.48
CA GLN A 101 4.25 -4.37 13.68
C GLN A 101 5.01 -3.26 14.42
N GLU A 102 6.34 -3.38 14.53
CA GLU A 102 7.20 -2.34 15.12
C GLU A 102 7.14 -1.03 14.32
N LEU A 103 7.15 -1.11 12.99
CA LEU A 103 6.98 0.06 12.12
C LEU A 103 5.62 0.72 12.36
N PHE A 104 4.54 -0.05 12.41
CA PHE A 104 3.19 0.48 12.70
C PHE A 104 3.14 1.17 14.06
N ASN A 105 3.78 0.60 15.08
CA ASN A 105 3.82 1.21 16.42
C ASN A 105 4.61 2.53 16.44
N ARG A 106 5.63 2.67 15.59
CA ARG A 106 6.47 3.89 15.47
C ARG A 106 5.89 4.96 14.55
N ALA A 107 4.85 4.64 13.78
CA ALA A 107 4.27 5.53 12.77
C ALA A 107 2.84 5.95 13.14
N PRO A 108 2.65 6.82 14.17
CA PRO A 108 1.32 7.17 14.68
C PRO A 108 0.44 7.90 13.66
N ARG A 109 1.00 8.43 12.58
CA ARG A 109 0.27 9.14 11.50
C ARG A 109 0.10 8.32 10.22
N LEU A 110 0.54 7.07 10.21
CA LEU A 110 0.45 6.19 9.04
C LEU A 110 -1.03 5.89 8.72
N ASN A 111 -1.59 6.59 7.73
CA ASN A 111 -3.00 6.47 7.38
C ASN A 111 -3.26 5.54 6.19
N SER A 112 -2.25 5.34 5.35
CA SER A 112 -2.37 4.63 4.07
C SER A 112 -1.35 3.50 3.99
N LEU A 113 -1.85 2.30 3.69
CA LEU A 113 -1.07 1.10 3.48
C LEU A 113 -1.38 0.51 2.10
N THR A 114 -0.37 0.41 1.25
CA THR A 114 -0.43 -0.34 0.00
C THR A 114 0.43 -1.59 0.11
N ILE A 115 -0.12 -2.72 -0.30
CA ILE A 115 0.48 -4.03 -0.15
C ILE A 115 0.64 -4.60 -1.56
N GLY A 116 1.88 -4.69 -2.02
CA GLY A 116 2.28 -5.29 -3.28
C GLY A 116 2.56 -6.78 -3.10
N ILE A 117 1.79 -7.62 -3.80
CA ILE A 117 1.74 -9.07 -3.59
C ILE A 117 1.99 -9.79 -4.91
N ASP A 118 2.87 -10.79 -4.91
CA ASP A 118 3.06 -11.66 -6.09
C ASP A 118 1.89 -12.64 -6.25
N SER A 119 1.46 -13.24 -5.15
CA SER A 119 0.30 -14.13 -5.02
C SER A 119 -0.22 -14.08 -3.58
N TRP A 120 -1.53 -14.19 -3.36
CA TRP A 120 -2.07 -14.26 -1.99
C TRP A 120 -1.58 -15.48 -1.22
N SER A 121 -1.11 -16.53 -1.91
CA SER A 121 -0.40 -17.65 -1.28
C SER A 121 0.92 -17.25 -0.62
N SER A 122 1.45 -16.06 -0.89
CA SER A 122 2.65 -15.52 -0.25
C SER A 122 2.35 -14.70 1.01
N ILE A 123 1.08 -14.64 1.45
CA ILE A 123 0.68 -13.92 2.66
C ILE A 123 0.17 -14.93 3.67
N ASP A 124 0.79 -14.93 4.84
CA ASP A 124 0.35 -15.76 5.95
C ASP A 124 -0.75 -15.07 6.73
N PHE A 125 -1.53 -15.86 7.45
CA PHE A 125 -2.57 -15.38 8.37
C PHE A 125 -2.05 -14.33 9.37
N GLU A 126 -0.79 -14.43 9.77
CA GLU A 126 -0.16 -13.50 10.71
C GLU A 126 -0.12 -12.06 10.19
N PHE A 127 -0.03 -11.84 8.87
CA PHE A 127 -0.15 -10.49 8.30
C PHE A 127 -1.48 -9.82 8.70
N PHE A 128 -2.56 -10.59 8.70
CA PHE A 128 -3.91 -10.08 8.94
C PHE A 128 -4.20 -9.85 10.42
N THR A 129 -3.33 -10.32 11.33
CA THR A 129 -3.43 -10.06 12.78
C THR A 129 -2.70 -8.78 13.20
N LEU A 130 -1.93 -8.17 12.28
CA LEU A 130 -1.25 -6.91 12.51
C LEU A 130 -2.24 -5.80 12.87
N LYS A 131 -1.84 -4.99 13.84
CA LYS A 131 -2.66 -3.91 14.38
C LYS A 131 -2.02 -2.58 14.09
N SER A 132 -2.81 -1.66 13.56
CA SER A 132 -2.48 -0.25 13.49
C SER A 132 -3.68 0.57 13.88
N ILE A 133 -3.49 1.51 14.79
CA ILE A 133 -4.54 2.43 15.22
C ILE A 133 -4.80 3.53 14.21
N SER A 134 -3.86 3.81 13.31
CA SER A 134 -3.86 4.97 12.41
C SER A 134 -4.21 4.64 10.97
N ILE A 135 -3.98 3.39 10.53
CA ILE A 135 -4.28 2.97 9.15
C ILE A 135 -5.79 3.01 8.93
N ARG A 136 -6.20 3.75 7.89
CA ARG A 136 -7.60 3.89 7.46
C ARG A 136 -7.78 3.63 5.97
N GLN A 137 -6.70 3.53 5.21
CA GLN A 137 -6.73 3.24 3.79
C GLN A 137 -5.86 2.02 3.51
N VAL A 138 -6.44 0.99 2.92
CA VAL A 138 -5.75 -0.26 2.60
C VAL A 138 -5.94 -0.55 1.12
N ARG A 139 -4.84 -0.85 0.42
CA ARG A 139 -4.85 -1.21 -0.99
C ARG A 139 -4.03 -2.45 -1.25
N PHE A 140 -4.59 -3.39 -1.99
CA PHE A 140 -3.93 -4.60 -2.45
C PHE A 140 -3.65 -4.50 -3.95
N VAL A 141 -2.37 -4.57 -4.32
CA VAL A 141 -1.92 -4.50 -5.71
C VAL A 141 -1.02 -5.68 -6.03
N ARG A 142 -0.94 -6.03 -7.31
CA ARG A 142 0.06 -6.97 -7.80
C ARG A 142 1.45 -6.37 -7.63
N LYS A 143 2.41 -7.12 -7.12
CA LYS A 143 3.76 -6.61 -6.90
C LYS A 143 4.35 -6.00 -8.16
N ASN A 144 5.07 -4.89 -8.00
CA ASN A 144 5.70 -4.11 -9.07
C ASN A 144 4.74 -3.54 -10.12
N LYS A 145 3.43 -3.62 -9.91
CA LYS A 145 2.40 -3.02 -10.77
C LYS A 145 1.37 -2.33 -9.88
N LEU A 146 0.96 -1.11 -10.20
CA LEU A 146 -0.17 -0.47 -9.51
C LEU A 146 -1.53 -1.03 -9.98
N ILE A 147 -1.55 -2.31 -10.36
CA ILE A 147 -2.72 -3.03 -10.84
C ILE A 147 -3.28 -3.81 -9.65
N ILE A 148 -4.59 -3.75 -9.49
CA ILE A 148 -5.28 -4.43 -8.41
C ILE A 148 -5.10 -5.96 -8.52
N GLN A 149 -4.91 -6.61 -7.38
CA GLN A 149 -4.78 -8.08 -7.29
C GLN A 149 -6.12 -8.70 -6.94
N TYR A 150 -6.54 -9.72 -7.70
CA TYR A 150 -7.76 -10.49 -7.44
C TYR A 150 -7.59 -11.47 -6.27
N ILE A 151 -8.64 -11.56 -5.45
CA ILE A 151 -8.79 -12.58 -4.41
C ILE A 151 -9.86 -13.62 -4.76
N ASN A 152 -9.58 -14.86 -4.36
CA ASN A 152 -10.56 -15.94 -4.36
C ASN A 152 -11.38 -15.99 -3.05
N ASN A 153 -12.35 -16.90 -2.99
CA ASN A 153 -13.23 -17.08 -1.83
C ASN A 153 -12.49 -17.42 -0.52
N ARG A 154 -11.39 -18.17 -0.58
CA ARG A 154 -10.64 -18.53 0.62
C ARG A 154 -9.95 -17.28 1.18
N GLU A 155 -9.27 -16.54 0.33
CA GLU A 155 -8.54 -15.31 0.67
C GLU A 155 -9.49 -14.21 1.16
N PHE A 156 -10.68 -14.12 0.55
CA PHE A 156 -11.76 -13.24 0.99
C PHE A 156 -12.12 -13.43 2.46
N ASN A 157 -12.31 -14.68 2.89
CA ASN A 157 -12.67 -14.98 4.27
C ASN A 157 -11.56 -14.61 5.26
N ILE A 158 -10.29 -14.66 4.83
CA ILE A 158 -9.16 -14.21 5.66
C ILE A 158 -9.19 -12.69 5.77
N LEU A 159 -9.36 -12.01 4.63
CA LEU A 159 -9.34 -10.55 4.52
C LEU A 159 -10.39 -9.88 5.41
N ILE A 160 -11.64 -10.34 5.35
CA ILE A 160 -12.74 -9.73 6.12
C ILE A 160 -12.57 -9.86 7.64
N ASN A 161 -11.78 -10.84 8.08
CA ASN A 161 -11.47 -11.07 9.49
C ASN A 161 -10.18 -10.37 9.93
N SER A 162 -9.52 -9.61 9.04
CA SER A 162 -8.31 -8.88 9.37
C SER A 162 -8.58 -7.71 10.30
N SER A 163 -7.75 -7.54 11.32
CA SER A 163 -7.79 -6.36 12.20
C SER A 163 -7.50 -5.07 11.44
N THR A 164 -6.62 -5.11 10.44
CA THR A 164 -6.26 -3.93 9.65
C THR A 164 -7.39 -3.53 8.71
N VAL A 165 -8.06 -4.49 8.06
CA VAL A 165 -9.15 -4.19 7.11
C VAL A 165 -10.47 -3.86 7.80
N SER A 166 -10.79 -4.51 8.92
CA SER A 166 -12.05 -4.26 9.66
C SER A 166 -12.23 -2.81 10.14
N HIS A 167 -11.14 -2.05 10.29
CA HIS A 167 -11.17 -0.66 10.75
C HIS A 167 -10.85 0.35 9.64
N CYS A 168 -10.73 -0.08 8.39
CA CYS A 168 -10.45 0.84 7.29
C CYS A 168 -11.70 1.59 6.83
N ASN A 169 -11.47 2.80 6.32
CA ASN A 169 -12.47 3.65 5.69
C ASN A 169 -12.41 3.54 4.17
N VAL A 170 -11.21 3.30 3.63
CA VAL A 170 -10.97 3.13 2.20
C VAL A 170 -10.33 1.78 1.96
N LEU A 171 -10.95 0.97 1.10
CA LEU A 171 -10.43 -0.33 0.71
C LEU A 171 -10.30 -0.41 -0.81
N ALA A 172 -9.18 -0.94 -1.29
CA ALA A 172 -8.96 -1.18 -2.71
C ALA A 172 -8.42 -2.59 -2.96
N LEU A 173 -9.15 -3.40 -3.73
CA LEU A 173 -8.79 -4.79 -4.05
C LEU A 173 -9.52 -5.30 -5.29
N GLY A 174 -9.16 -6.49 -5.78
CA GLY A 174 -9.86 -7.16 -6.88
C GLY A 174 -10.55 -8.38 -6.33
N ILE A 175 -11.72 -8.73 -6.83
CA ILE A 175 -12.48 -9.91 -6.40
C ILE A 175 -12.89 -10.75 -7.60
N GLU A 176 -13.01 -12.06 -7.39
CA GLU A 176 -13.46 -12.98 -8.45
C GLU A 176 -14.96 -12.86 -8.76
N ASN A 177 -15.79 -12.58 -7.75
CA ASN A 177 -17.25 -12.62 -7.86
C ASN A 177 -17.89 -11.37 -7.28
N ARG A 178 -18.61 -10.60 -8.10
CA ARG A 178 -19.28 -9.35 -7.71
C ARG A 178 -20.16 -9.42 -6.45
N THR A 179 -20.74 -10.57 -6.12
CA THR A 179 -21.55 -10.72 -4.89
C THR A 179 -20.75 -10.42 -3.62
N LYS A 180 -19.43 -10.60 -3.66
CA LYS A 180 -18.51 -10.28 -2.57
C LYS A 180 -18.39 -8.79 -2.28
N ILE A 181 -18.80 -7.91 -3.20
CA ILE A 181 -18.92 -6.47 -2.94
C ILE A 181 -19.90 -6.23 -1.78
N LEU A 182 -21.06 -6.87 -1.84
CA LEU A 182 -22.12 -6.70 -0.85
C LEU A 182 -21.67 -7.23 0.53
N ASP A 183 -20.98 -8.37 0.53
CA ASP A 183 -20.38 -8.95 1.74
C ASP A 183 -19.37 -7.98 2.38
N LEU A 184 -18.50 -7.32 1.60
CA LEU A 184 -17.52 -6.34 2.10
C LEU A 184 -18.20 -5.13 2.73
N ILE A 185 -19.15 -4.53 2.01
CA ILE A 185 -19.89 -3.34 2.48
C ILE A 185 -20.59 -3.65 3.81
N LYS A 186 -21.22 -4.83 3.91
CA LYS A 186 -21.92 -5.26 5.12
C LYS A 186 -20.96 -5.54 6.28
N THR A 187 -19.81 -6.15 6.01
CA THR A 187 -18.89 -6.62 7.06
C THR A 187 -17.99 -5.51 7.60
N ILE A 188 -17.50 -4.61 6.74
CA ILE A 188 -16.58 -3.54 7.13
C ILE A 188 -17.39 -2.30 7.50
N SER A 189 -17.72 -2.16 8.78
CA SER A 189 -18.68 -1.16 9.25
C SER A 189 -18.24 0.31 9.07
N ASN A 190 -16.93 0.56 9.01
CA ASN A 190 -16.39 1.91 8.85
C ASN A 190 -16.10 2.28 7.38
N LEU A 191 -16.41 1.38 6.44
CA LEU A 191 -16.10 1.59 5.02
C LEU A 191 -16.91 2.76 4.47
N GLN A 192 -16.19 3.76 3.95
CA GLN A 192 -16.68 4.98 3.31
C GLN A 192 -16.38 4.97 1.80
N SER A 193 -15.32 4.30 1.37
CA SER A 193 -14.99 4.15 -0.04
C SER A 193 -14.45 2.76 -0.35
N LEU A 194 -14.94 2.18 -1.44
CA LEU A 194 -14.49 0.91 -1.98
C LEU A 194 -14.06 1.10 -3.44
N ILE A 195 -12.82 0.75 -3.76
CA ILE A 195 -12.30 0.75 -5.13
C ILE A 195 -12.08 -0.71 -5.52
N ILE A 196 -12.80 -1.19 -6.52
CA ILE A 196 -12.81 -2.62 -6.81
C ILE A 196 -12.67 -2.94 -8.30
N GLN A 197 -11.97 -4.02 -8.59
CA GLN A 197 -12.05 -4.70 -9.88
C GLN A 197 -12.76 -6.04 -9.69
N CYS A 198 -13.68 -6.36 -10.59
CA CYS A 198 -14.40 -7.63 -10.58
C CYS A 198 -13.96 -8.45 -11.78
N GLN A 199 -13.56 -9.70 -11.54
CA GLN A 199 -13.11 -10.58 -12.62
C GLN A 199 -14.26 -11.04 -13.52
N ASP A 200 -15.47 -11.10 -12.97
CA ASP A 200 -16.72 -11.38 -13.68
C ASP A 200 -17.37 -10.12 -14.29
N ASP A 201 -16.68 -8.99 -14.28
CA ASP A 201 -17.09 -7.78 -15.01
C ASP A 201 -16.75 -7.93 -16.50
N THR A 202 -17.76 -7.80 -17.34
CA THR A 202 -17.63 -7.95 -18.80
C THR A 202 -17.36 -6.62 -19.51
N PHE A 203 -17.15 -5.53 -18.77
CA PHE A 203 -16.92 -4.20 -19.32
C PHE A 203 -15.76 -4.16 -20.33
N ASN A 204 -16.06 -3.77 -21.56
CA ASN A 204 -15.10 -3.63 -22.65
C ASN A 204 -14.84 -2.15 -22.96
N TYR A 205 -13.57 -1.73 -22.89
CA TYR A 205 -13.15 -0.33 -23.13
C TYR A 205 -13.36 0.13 -24.57
N ASP A 206 -13.28 -0.78 -25.54
CA ASP A 206 -13.39 -0.42 -26.96
C ASP A 206 -14.83 0.03 -27.30
N GLU A 207 -15.80 -0.34 -26.45
CA GLU A 207 -17.19 0.12 -26.51
C GLU A 207 -17.43 1.30 -25.55
N SER A 208 -16.51 2.28 -25.56
CA SER A 208 -16.48 3.51 -24.72
C SER A 208 -17.73 4.42 -24.73
N LEU A 209 -18.84 3.95 -25.29
CA LEU A 209 -20.14 4.62 -25.34
C LEU A 209 -21.29 3.70 -24.91
N SER A 210 -21.03 2.53 -24.33
CA SER A 210 -22.12 1.72 -23.78
C SER A 210 -22.78 2.50 -22.64
N ILE A 211 -24.02 2.92 -22.88
CA ILE A 211 -24.82 3.72 -21.96
C ILE A 211 -25.12 2.92 -20.67
N ASN A 212 -24.92 1.60 -20.72
CA ASN A 212 -25.32 0.66 -19.70
C ASN A 212 -24.10 -0.12 -19.20
N ASP A 213 -23.52 0.34 -18.09
CA ASP A 213 -22.52 -0.39 -17.34
C ASP A 213 -23.22 -1.43 -16.46
N GLU A 214 -23.24 -2.69 -16.94
CA GLU A 214 -23.99 -3.80 -16.32
C GLU A 214 -23.65 -4.00 -14.84
N LEU A 215 -22.38 -3.89 -14.46
CA LEU A 215 -21.98 -4.07 -13.07
C LEU A 215 -22.43 -2.89 -12.19
N ILE A 216 -22.41 -1.67 -12.71
CA ILE A 216 -22.94 -0.50 -12.01
C ILE A 216 -24.46 -0.60 -11.86
N GLU A 217 -25.19 -0.98 -12.92
CA GLU A 217 -26.64 -1.21 -12.85
C GLU A 217 -26.99 -2.30 -11.85
N TRP A 218 -26.24 -3.41 -11.87
CA TRP A 218 -26.37 -4.48 -10.89
C TRP A 218 -26.18 -3.94 -9.48
N LEU A 219 -25.13 -3.15 -9.21
CA LEU A 219 -24.91 -2.57 -7.88
C LEU A 219 -26.05 -1.64 -7.44
N TYR A 220 -26.58 -0.80 -8.34
CA TYR A 220 -27.73 0.07 -8.03
C TYR A 220 -29.00 -0.72 -7.69
N SER A 221 -29.14 -1.96 -8.17
CA SER A 221 -30.29 -2.80 -7.82
C SER A 221 -30.23 -3.39 -6.39
N TYR A 222 -29.03 -3.45 -5.79
CA TYR A 222 -28.81 -4.01 -4.46
C TYR A 222 -28.42 -2.98 -3.39
N LEU A 223 -27.90 -1.82 -3.80
CA LEU A 223 -27.40 -0.79 -2.91
C LEU A 223 -28.35 0.40 -2.81
N PRO A 224 -28.40 1.10 -1.65
CA PRO A 224 -29.20 2.31 -1.51
C PRO A 224 -28.79 3.39 -2.51
N SER A 225 -29.75 4.21 -2.94
CA SER A 225 -29.51 5.35 -3.84
C SER A 225 -28.63 6.45 -3.24
N THR A 226 -28.36 6.40 -1.92
CA THR A 226 -27.38 7.29 -1.26
C THR A 226 -25.94 6.96 -1.63
N TYR A 227 -25.68 5.80 -2.22
CA TYR A 227 -24.34 5.38 -2.61
C TYR A 227 -24.01 5.99 -3.97
N SER A 228 -22.85 6.64 -4.09
CA SER A 228 -22.35 7.11 -5.38
C SER A 228 -21.46 6.03 -6.00
N ILE A 229 -21.85 5.52 -7.16
CA ILE A 229 -21.15 4.44 -7.85
C ILE A 229 -20.70 4.93 -9.22
N THR A 230 -19.40 4.88 -9.48
CA THR A 230 -18.79 5.37 -10.71
C THR A 230 -17.66 4.46 -11.16
N ARG A 231 -17.48 4.29 -12.48
CA ARG A 231 -16.28 3.67 -13.04
C ARG A 231 -15.21 4.73 -13.27
N ASP A 232 -13.99 4.47 -12.83
CA ASP A 232 -12.84 5.35 -13.08
C ASP A 232 -12.49 5.30 -14.58
N ILE A 233 -12.44 6.46 -15.25
CA ILE A 233 -12.24 6.59 -16.70
C ILE A 233 -10.96 5.86 -17.14
N GLY A 234 -11.06 5.04 -18.19
CA GLY A 234 -9.93 4.29 -18.74
C GLY A 234 -9.42 3.17 -17.84
N THR A 235 -10.20 2.80 -16.81
CA THR A 235 -9.91 1.64 -15.95
C THR A 235 -11.15 0.77 -15.71
N SER A 236 -10.94 -0.45 -15.22
CA SER A 236 -11.98 -1.40 -14.86
C SER A 236 -12.33 -1.26 -13.37
N ASN A 237 -11.80 -0.21 -12.74
CA ASN A 237 -12.05 0.07 -11.34
C ASN A 237 -13.43 0.69 -11.20
N ILE A 238 -14.26 0.08 -10.39
CA ILE A 238 -15.48 0.69 -9.87
C ILE A 238 -15.15 1.31 -8.53
N ARG A 239 -15.58 2.55 -8.35
CA ARG A 239 -15.50 3.29 -7.11
C ARG A 239 -16.90 3.44 -6.54
N LEU A 240 -17.05 3.00 -5.30
CA LEU A 240 -18.26 3.18 -4.50
C LEU A 240 -17.92 4.15 -3.37
N TRP A 241 -18.75 5.18 -3.22
CA TRP A 241 -18.79 6.04 -2.04
C TRP A 241 -20.01 5.67 -1.21
N ILE A 242 -19.75 5.34 0.05
CA ILE A 242 -20.71 4.78 0.98
C ILE A 242 -21.04 5.88 1.97
N ASP A 243 -22.24 6.44 1.84
CA ASP A 243 -22.82 7.35 2.82
C ASP A 243 -23.70 6.54 3.78
N ARG A 244 -23.36 6.54 5.07
CA ARG A 244 -24.02 5.74 6.12
C ARG A 244 -24.78 6.62 7.10
#